data_AF-A0A9P0KNM9-F1
#
_entry.id   AF-A0A9P0KNM9-F1
#
_cell.length_a   1.000
_cell.length_b   1.000
_cell.length_c   1.000
_cell.angle_alpha   90.00
_cell.angle_beta   90.00
_cell.angle_gamma   90.00
#
_symmetry.space_group_name_H-M   'P 1'
#
loop_
_entity.id
_entity.type
_entity.pdbx_description
1 polymer ?
#
loop_
_entity_poly.entity_id
_entity_poly.type
_entity_poly.pdbx_seq_one_letter_code
_entity_poly.pdbx_strand_id
1 'polypeptide(L)'
;MLKIRALNRESSSDEDTPVIRREAQEEIALELYNKALRLQNNGDYEESESILLQLIEENIPQLENNGGLPKSMSTLRYSCHVNIGNIYLKQDKVSDALEKFLLVCPFERLFVLSRDFYYQLKYAETA
;
A
#
# COMPACT_ATOMS: atom_id res chain seq x y z
N MET A 1 39.44 -26.03 -2.47
CA MET A 1 39.64 -24.74 -3.19
C MET A 1 38.33 -24.38 -3.87
N LEU A 2 37.66 -23.32 -3.42
CA LEU A 2 36.45 -22.81 -4.08
C LEU A 2 36.88 -21.96 -5.30
N LYS A 3 36.47 -22.35 -6.51
CA LYS A 3 36.65 -21.56 -7.73
C LYS A 3 35.58 -20.47 -7.76
N ILE A 4 35.98 -19.21 -7.57
CA ILE A 4 35.11 -18.06 -7.82
C ILE A 4 35.00 -17.89 -9.34
N ARG A 5 33.79 -18.10 -9.88
CA ARG A 5 33.46 -17.87 -11.29
C ARG A 5 32.92 -16.44 -11.40
N ALA A 6 33.65 -15.56 -12.07
CA ALA A 6 33.19 -14.21 -12.36
C ALA A 6 31.95 -14.28 -13.27
N LEU A 7 30.84 -13.69 -12.83
CA LEU A 7 29.62 -13.58 -13.62
C LEU A 7 29.80 -12.48 -14.68
N ASN A 8 29.51 -12.86 -15.92
CA ASN A 8 29.59 -12.08 -17.14
C ASN A 8 28.98 -10.69 -16.99
N ARG A 9 29.74 -9.68 -17.44
CA ARG A 9 29.16 -8.45 -17.98
C ARG A 9 28.62 -8.77 -19.38
N GLU A 10 27.32 -8.70 -19.55
CA GLU A 10 26.72 -8.45 -20.85
C GLU A 10 26.14 -7.04 -20.83
N SER A 11 26.85 -6.17 -21.54
CA SER A 11 26.50 -4.80 -21.87
C SER A 11 25.66 -4.84 -23.14
N SER A 12 24.38 -4.45 -23.09
CA SER A 12 23.65 -4.09 -24.31
C SER A 12 22.34 -3.35 -24.01
N SER A 13 22.42 -2.03 -24.01
CA SER A 13 21.60 -1.10 -24.81
C SER A 13 21.47 0.23 -24.07
N ASP A 14 22.15 1.26 -24.58
CA ASP A 14 21.84 2.66 -24.33
C ASP A 14 20.38 2.92 -24.76
N GLU A 15 19.46 2.76 -23.83
CA GLU A 15 18.24 3.55 -23.81
C GLU A 15 18.44 4.53 -22.67
N ASP A 16 18.84 5.76 -23.01
CA ASP A 16 18.91 6.93 -22.12
C ASP A 16 17.49 7.33 -21.67
N THR A 17 16.77 6.41 -21.01
CA THR A 17 15.63 6.80 -20.19
C THR A 17 16.20 7.49 -18.95
N PRO A 18 15.83 8.75 -18.66
CA PRO A 18 16.31 9.42 -17.46
C PRO A 18 15.88 8.59 -16.26
N VAL A 19 16.86 7.93 -15.62
CA VAL A 19 16.63 7.23 -14.37
C VAL A 19 16.30 8.29 -13.33
N ILE A 20 15.00 8.58 -13.18
CA ILE A 20 14.50 9.44 -12.11
C ILE A 20 15.05 8.85 -10.82
N ARG A 21 15.79 9.66 -10.07
CA ARG A 21 16.40 9.22 -8.81
C ARG A 21 15.29 8.75 -7.87
N ARG A 22 15.57 7.73 -7.07
CA ARG A 22 14.60 7.15 -6.12
C ARG A 22 13.92 8.23 -5.28
N GLU A 23 14.69 9.23 -4.81
CA GLU A 23 14.18 10.34 -4.01
C GLU A 23 13.14 11.18 -4.76
N ALA A 24 13.34 11.41 -6.07
CA ALA A 24 12.37 12.15 -6.89
C ALA A 24 11.11 11.31 -7.15
N GLN A 25 11.22 9.99 -7.30
CA GLN A 25 10.05 9.11 -7.39
C GLN A 25 9.25 9.09 -6.07
N GLU A 26 9.95 9.09 -4.92
CA GLU A 26 9.31 9.20 -3.61
C GLU A 26 8.58 10.53 -3.42
N GLU A 27 9.18 11.64 -3.87
CA GLU A 27 8.56 12.97 -3.84
C GLU A 27 7.28 13.01 -4.70
N ILE A 28 7.34 12.48 -5.93
CA ILE A 28 6.17 12.36 -6.81
C ILE A 28 5.05 11.54 -6.13
N ALA A 29 5.39 10.41 -5.50
CA ALA A 29 4.42 9.59 -4.80
C ALA A 29 3.75 10.33 -3.63
N LEU A 30 4.52 11.12 -2.88
CA LEU A 30 3.99 11.95 -1.79
C LEU A 30 3.10 13.09 -2.31
N GLU A 31 3.46 13.72 -3.43
CA GLU A 31 2.63 14.74 -4.07
C GLU A 31 1.30 14.18 -4.54
N LEU A 32 1.30 13.02 -5.21
CA LEU A 32 0.09 12.31 -5.61
C LEU A 32 -0.79 11.97 -4.42
N TYR A 33 -0.20 11.47 -3.34
CA TYR A 33 -0.94 11.16 -2.12
C TYR A 33 -1.59 12.42 -1.52
N ASN A 34 -0.85 13.52 -1.44
CA ASN A 34 -1.38 14.81 -0.98
C ASN A 34 -2.49 15.34 -1.90
N LYS A 35 -2.38 15.15 -3.22
CA LYS A 35 -3.45 15.48 -4.18
C LYS A 35 -4.71 14.67 -3.86
N ALA A 36 -4.59 13.37 -3.64
CA ALA A 36 -5.73 12.50 -3.29
C ALA A 36 -6.43 12.95 -2.00
N LEU A 37 -5.68 13.36 -0.98
CA LEU A 37 -6.27 13.89 0.27
C LEU A 37 -7.04 15.20 0.06
N ARG A 38 -6.55 16.08 -0.81
CA ARG A 38 -7.27 17.33 -1.15
C ARG A 38 -8.59 17.02 -1.86
N LEU A 39 -8.59 16.08 -2.81
CA LEU A 39 -9.80 15.62 -3.49
C LEU A 39 -10.80 14.98 -2.51
N GLN A 40 -10.31 14.14 -1.59
CA GLN A 40 -11.16 13.55 -0.54
C GLN A 40 -11.83 14.62 0.33
N ASN A 41 -11.10 15.66 0.72
CA ASN A 41 -11.64 16.77 1.51
C ASN A 41 -12.66 17.62 0.74
N ASN A 42 -12.54 17.69 -0.59
CA ASN A 42 -13.50 18.37 -1.46
C ASN A 42 -14.75 17.52 -1.75
N GLY A 43 -14.74 16.23 -1.39
CA GLY A 43 -15.82 15.28 -1.69
C GLY A 43 -15.65 14.55 -3.04
N ASP A 44 -14.55 14.80 -3.75
CA ASP A 44 -14.20 14.16 -5.02
C ASP A 44 -13.65 12.75 -4.79
N TYR A 45 -14.50 11.87 -4.28
CA TYR A 45 -14.11 10.55 -3.79
C TYR A 45 -13.61 9.60 -4.88
N GLU A 46 -14.20 9.65 -6.08
CA GLU A 46 -13.83 8.77 -7.20
C GLU A 46 -12.42 9.09 -7.73
N GLU A 47 -12.09 10.37 -7.94
CA GLU A 47 -10.74 10.76 -8.39
C GLU A 47 -9.71 10.50 -7.29
N SER A 48 -10.07 10.78 -6.02
CA SER A 48 -9.22 10.46 -4.88
C SER A 48 -8.89 8.96 -4.82
N GLU A 49 -9.89 8.10 -4.93
CA GLU A 49 -9.72 6.65 -4.96
C GLU A 49 -8.81 6.20 -6.10
N SER A 50 -9.04 6.72 -7.32
CA SER A 50 -8.23 6.39 -8.49
C SER A 50 -6.74 6.68 -8.28
N ILE A 51 -6.40 7.83 -7.68
CA ILE A 51 -5.01 8.19 -7.40
C ILE A 51 -4.40 7.27 -6.34
N LEU A 52 -5.16 6.96 -5.28
CA LEU A 52 -4.70 6.07 -4.22
C LEU A 52 -4.46 4.64 -4.73
N LEU A 53 -5.30 4.13 -5.64
CA LEU A 53 -5.09 2.85 -6.30
C LEU A 53 -3.84 2.87 -7.18
N GLN A 54 -3.67 3.92 -7.99
CA GLN A 54 -2.48 4.09 -8.81
C GLN A 54 -1.19 4.11 -7.98
N LEU A 55 -1.22 4.72 -6.79
CA LEU A 55 -0.09 4.68 -5.86
C LEU A 55 0.26 3.24 -5.43
N ILE A 56 -0.74 2.44 -5.08
CA ILE A 56 -0.59 1.06 -4.59
C ILE A 56 -0.11 0.11 -5.69
N GLU A 57 -0.66 0.27 -6.90
CA GLU A 57 -0.51 -0.69 -8.01
C GLU A 57 0.69 -0.39 -8.91
N GLU A 58 1.06 0.89 -9.06
CA GLU A 58 2.10 1.29 -10.00
C GLU A 58 3.30 1.94 -9.29
N ASN A 59 3.06 3.04 -8.57
CA ASN A 59 4.14 3.92 -8.10
C ASN A 59 4.97 3.27 -6.99
N ILE A 60 4.32 2.70 -5.97
CA ILE A 60 5.01 2.06 -4.85
C ILE A 60 5.77 0.80 -5.29
N PRO A 61 5.19 -0.12 -6.10
CA PRO A 61 5.94 -1.28 -6.61
C PRO A 61 7.16 -0.91 -7.46
N GLN A 62 7.10 0.16 -8.25
CA GLN A 62 8.28 0.63 -9.01
C GLN A 62 9.43 1.05 -8.10
N LEU A 63 9.14 1.62 -6.93
CA LEU A 63 10.15 1.95 -5.91
C LEU A 63 10.75 0.70 -5.25
N GLU A 64 9.99 -0.39 -5.09
CA GLU A 64 10.48 -1.67 -4.53
C GLU A 64 11.55 -2.32 -5.40
N ASN A 65 11.32 -2.30 -6.72
CA ASN A 65 12.22 -2.90 -7.71
C ASN A 65 13.60 -2.22 -7.74
N ASN A 66 13.70 -1.00 -7.22
CA ASN A 66 14.93 -0.19 -7.20
C ASN A 66 15.80 -0.42 -5.95
N GLY A 67 15.60 -1.48 -5.16
CA GLY A 67 16.48 -1.83 -4.03
C GLY A 67 15.77 -2.12 -2.70
N GLY A 68 14.50 -2.54 -2.75
CA GLY A 68 13.68 -2.81 -1.57
C GLY A 68 12.89 -1.58 -1.11
N LEU A 69 11.72 -1.82 -0.50
CA LEU A 69 10.82 -0.75 -0.11
C LEU A 69 11.37 0.03 1.10
N PRO A 70 11.60 1.35 0.97
CA PRO A 70 11.84 2.18 2.15
C PRO A 70 10.68 2.07 3.14
N LYS A 71 10.97 2.08 4.45
CA LYS A 71 9.93 2.02 5.50
C LYS A 71 8.88 3.14 5.36
N SER A 72 9.29 4.30 4.84
CA SER A 72 8.39 5.41 4.49
C SER A 72 7.32 4.99 3.48
N MET A 73 7.68 4.21 2.47
CA MET A 73 6.76 3.76 1.42
C MET A 73 5.88 2.59 1.87
N SER A 74 6.32 1.74 2.80
CA SER A 74 5.42 0.79 3.48
C SER A 74 4.31 1.53 4.24
N THR A 75 4.67 2.64 4.89
CA THR A 75 3.73 3.50 5.62
C THR A 75 2.78 4.22 4.66
N LEU A 76 3.29 4.65 3.50
CA LEU A 76 2.48 5.26 2.45
C LEU A 76 1.44 4.27 1.90
N ARG A 77 1.85 3.04 1.57
CA ARG A 77 0.96 1.95 1.13
C ARG A 77 -0.15 1.69 2.16
N TYR A 78 0.24 1.58 3.44
CA TYR A 78 -0.72 1.43 4.54
C TYR A 78 -1.75 2.58 4.54
N SER A 79 -1.27 3.81 4.44
CA SER A 79 -2.11 5.01 4.48
C SER A 79 -3.07 5.07 3.29
N CYS A 80 -2.63 4.64 2.11
CA CYS A 80 -3.49 4.55 0.93
C CYS A 80 -4.68 3.60 1.16
N HIS A 81 -4.44 2.38 1.65
CA HIS A 81 -5.52 1.44 1.94
C HIS A 81 -6.51 1.96 2.99
N VAL A 82 -6.01 2.61 4.06
CA VAL A 82 -6.87 3.21 5.08
C VAL A 82 -7.75 4.31 4.49
N ASN A 83 -7.20 5.18 3.64
CA ASN A 83 -7.98 6.26 3.04
C ASN A 83 -9.00 5.74 2.02
N ILE A 84 -8.69 4.70 1.24
CA ILE A 84 -9.68 4.05 0.38
C ILE A 84 -10.81 3.45 1.24
N GLY A 85 -10.47 2.79 2.35
CA GLY A 85 -11.48 2.29 3.30
C GLY A 85 -12.39 3.42 3.82
N ASN A 86 -11.81 4.57 4.17
CA ASN A 86 -12.58 5.74 4.59
C ASN A 86 -13.47 6.31 3.46
N ILE A 87 -12.99 6.33 2.22
CA ILE A 87 -13.80 6.70 1.05
C ILE A 87 -15.00 5.77 0.91
N TYR A 88 -14.79 4.46 1.01
CA TYR A 88 -15.87 3.47 0.94
C TYR A 88 -16.90 3.64 2.06
N LEU A 89 -16.48 3.96 3.29
CA LEU A 89 -17.42 4.31 4.36
C LEU A 89 -18.25 5.56 4.03
N LYS A 90 -17.68 6.57 3.38
CA LYS A 90 -18.42 7.76 2.93
C LYS A 90 -19.41 7.45 1.81
N GLN A 91 -19.16 6.39 1.05
CA GLN A 91 -20.02 5.89 -0.03
C GLN A 91 -20.99 4.78 0.42
N ASP A 92 -21.06 4.49 1.73
CA ASP A 92 -21.86 3.40 2.31
C ASP A 92 -21.50 1.98 1.82
N LYS A 93 -20.29 1.82 1.28
CA LYS A 93 -19.70 0.54 0.83
C LYS A 93 -18.98 -0.15 1.98
N VAL A 94 -19.74 -0.54 3.01
CA VAL A 94 -19.17 -1.03 4.28
C VAL A 94 -18.31 -2.30 4.09
N SER A 95 -18.76 -3.25 3.26
CA SER A 95 -18.02 -4.49 3.00
C SER A 95 -16.66 -4.21 2.35
N ASP A 96 -16.63 -3.37 1.32
CA ASP A 96 -15.39 -3.00 0.63
C ASP A 96 -14.43 -2.25 1.57
N ALA A 97 -14.97 -1.39 2.44
CA ALA A 97 -14.17 -0.69 3.45
C ALA A 97 -13.48 -1.67 4.41
N LEU A 98 -14.22 -2.68 4.89
CA LEU A 98 -13.68 -3.70 5.77
C LEU A 98 -12.54 -4.46 5.10
N GLU A 99 -12.71 -4.88 3.84
CA GLU A 99 -11.64 -5.56 3.09
C GLU A 99 -10.37 -4.73 3.03
N LYS A 100 -10.48 -3.41 2.75
CA LYS A 100 -9.32 -2.52 2.71
C LYS A 100 -8.62 -2.39 4.05
N PHE A 101 -9.36 -2.34 5.17
CA PHE A 101 -8.75 -2.30 6.50
C PHE A 101 -8.09 -3.63 6.88
N LEU A 102 -8.67 -4.76 6.48
CA LEU A 102 -8.11 -6.08 6.76
C LEU A 102 -6.80 -6.33 6.00
N LEU A 103 -6.65 -5.80 4.78
CA LEU A 103 -5.40 -5.91 4.00
C LEU A 103 -4.17 -5.33 4.71
N VAL A 104 -4.38 -4.32 5.56
CA VAL A 104 -3.29 -3.62 6.26
C VAL A 104 -3.26 -3.90 7.76
N CYS A 105 -4.18 -4.73 8.25
CA CYS A 105 -4.20 -5.14 9.64
C CYS A 105 -3.07 -6.16 9.88
N PRO A 106 -2.15 -5.92 10.84
CA PRO A 106 -1.13 -6.90 11.17
C PRO A 106 -1.78 -8.22 11.57
N PHE A 107 -1.23 -9.33 11.08
CA PHE A 107 -1.74 -10.68 11.32
C PHE A 107 -1.92 -10.97 12.82
N GLU A 108 -1.01 -10.47 13.66
CA GLU A 108 -1.07 -10.54 15.14
C GLU A 108 -2.33 -9.88 15.72
N ARG A 109 -2.79 -8.78 15.11
CA ARG A 109 -4.00 -8.06 15.52
C ARG A 109 -5.26 -8.75 15.03
N LEU A 110 -5.19 -9.43 13.88
CA LEU A 110 -6.26 -10.28 13.35
C LEU A 110 -6.56 -11.46 14.28
N PHE A 111 -5.52 -12.07 14.86
CA PHE A 111 -5.65 -13.16 15.83
C PHE A 111 -6.26 -12.73 17.17
N VAL A 112 -5.97 -11.51 17.63
CA VAL A 112 -6.60 -10.98 18.85
C VAL A 112 -8.10 -10.76 18.62
N LEU A 113 -8.46 -10.14 17.49
CA LEU A 113 -9.86 -9.90 17.15
C LEU A 113 -10.66 -11.21 16.98
N SER A 114 -10.09 -12.21 16.30
CA SER A 114 -10.75 -13.51 16.11
C SER A 114 -10.88 -14.29 17.42
N ARG A 115 -9.89 -14.19 18.30
CA ARG A 115 -9.93 -14.81 19.63
C ARG A 115 -11.00 -14.16 20.51
N ASP A 116 -11.08 -12.84 20.53
CA ASP A 116 -12.07 -12.12 21.34
C ASP A 116 -13.50 -12.39 20.83
N PHE A 117 -13.69 -12.48 19.51
CA PHE A 117 -14.97 -12.87 18.91
C PHE A 117 -15.36 -14.32 19.25
N TYR A 118 -14.40 -15.26 19.20
CA TYR A 118 -14.61 -16.66 19.58
C TYR A 118 -15.03 -16.80 21.05
N TYR A 119 -14.38 -16.06 21.96
CA TYR A 119 -14.76 -16.09 23.36
C TYR A 119 -16.16 -15.51 23.59
N GLN A 120 -16.51 -14.39 22.94
CA GLN A 120 -17.85 -13.84 23.07
C GLN A 120 -18.94 -14.81 22.59
N LEU A 121 -18.74 -15.50 21.47
CA LEU A 121 -19.67 -16.53 20.98
C LEU A 121 -19.77 -17.72 21.93
N LYS A 122 -18.62 -18.25 22.37
CA LYS A 122 -18.57 -19.40 23.28
C LYS A 122 -19.26 -19.12 24.62
N TYR A 123 -19.16 -17.89 25.13
CA TYR A 123 -19.81 -17.51 26.39
C TYR A 123 -21.27 -17.09 26.21
N ALA A 124 -21.68 -16.66 25.00
CA ALA A 124 -23.08 -16.41 24.67
C ALA A 124 -23.89 -17.71 24.54
N GLU A 125 -23.27 -18.84 24.17
CA GLU A 125 -23.93 -20.16 24.12
C GLU A 125 -24.09 -20.84 25.49
N THR A 126 -23.47 -20.30 26.54
CA THR A 126 -23.51 -20.85 27.91
C THR A 126 -24.36 -20.03 28.89
N ALA A 127 -25.03 -18.98 28.41
CA ALA A 127 -25.93 -18.11 29.20
C ALA A 127 -27.39 -18.32 28.78
#